data_AF-A0A9X2SV18-F1
#
_entry.id   AF-A0A9X2SV18-F1
#
_cell.length_a   1.000
_cell.length_b   1.000
_cell.length_c   1.000
_cell.angle_alpha   90.00
_cell.angle_beta   90.00
_cell.angle_gamma   90.00
#
_symmetry.space_group_name_H-M   'P 1'
#
loop_
_entity.id
_entity.type
_entity.pdbx_description
1 polymer ?
#
loop_
_entity_poly.entity_id
_entity_poly.type
_entity_poly.pdbx_seq_one_letter_code
_entity_poly.pdbx_strand_id
1 'polypeptide(L)'
;MNSLEDFILTYISEQTIIHPKDIKDKFQKKGYNMERITQAITDIDSEGLISTAQGKTESICLTREGKKAVKMGFAKYLEMKEKENELDSRIKKTTLWGNYINIASAVWGAVGFILGVLTKDQLANLWEWLSAMF
;
A
#
# COMPACT_ATOMS: atom_id res chain seq x y z
N MET A 1 -12.70 9.79 21.32
CA MET A 1 -11.68 10.70 21.89
C MET A 1 -10.64 10.92 20.81
N ASN A 2 -10.25 12.16 20.54
CA ASN A 2 -9.15 12.44 19.62
C ASN A 2 -7.84 11.99 20.29
N SER A 3 -6.99 11.30 19.54
CA SER A 3 -5.75 10.76 20.06
C SER A 3 -4.67 11.85 20.15
N LEU A 4 -3.53 11.56 20.79
CA LEU A 4 -2.42 12.53 20.84
C LEU A 4 -1.92 12.85 19.42
N GLU A 5 -1.94 11.85 18.56
CA GLU A 5 -1.54 11.91 17.17
C GLU A 5 -2.44 12.88 16.39
N ASP A 6 -3.76 12.87 16.63
CA ASP A 6 -4.71 13.84 16.07
C ASP A 6 -4.38 15.28 16.49
N PHE A 7 -4.04 15.50 17.76
CA PHE A 7 -3.70 16.82 18.25
C PHE A 7 -2.38 17.33 17.66
N ILE A 8 -1.38 16.46 17.51
CA ILE A 8 -0.10 16.80 16.89
C ILE A 8 -0.32 17.14 15.41
N LEU A 9 -1.05 16.29 14.67
CA LEU A 9 -1.39 16.54 13.27
C LEU A 9 -2.14 17.85 13.07
N THR A 10 -3.13 18.12 13.92
CA THR A 10 -3.88 19.39 13.90
C THR A 10 -2.95 20.56 14.16
N TYR A 11 -2.06 20.45 15.15
CA TYR A 11 -1.10 21.51 15.45
C TYR A 11 -0.15 21.79 14.27
N ILE A 12 0.37 20.76 13.61
CA ILE A 12 1.22 20.94 12.42
C ILE A 12 0.40 21.56 11.28
N SER A 13 -0.90 21.24 11.15
CA SER A 13 -1.77 21.82 10.11
C SER A 13 -2.01 23.32 10.25
N GLU A 14 -2.00 23.83 11.49
CA GLU A 14 -2.17 25.25 11.81
C GLU A 14 -0.89 26.06 11.60
N GLN A 15 0.25 25.39 11.41
CA GLN A 15 1.56 26.01 11.28
C GLN A 15 2.07 25.85 9.84
N THR A 16 2.62 26.92 9.27
CA THR A 16 3.15 26.86 7.89
C THR A 16 4.38 25.97 7.79
N ILE A 17 5.29 26.09 8.76
CA ILE A 17 6.54 25.33 8.92
C ILE A 17 6.85 25.30 10.41
N ILE A 18 7.14 24.13 10.99
CA ILE A 18 7.43 23.99 12.42
C ILE A 18 8.71 23.21 12.68
N HIS A 19 9.48 23.60 13.69
CA HIS A 19 10.65 22.84 14.14
C HIS A 19 10.21 21.66 15.01
N PRO A 20 10.81 20.45 14.87
CA PRO A 20 10.43 19.27 15.68
C PRO A 20 10.44 19.51 17.20
N LYS A 21 11.37 20.34 17.69
CA LYS A 21 11.47 20.74 19.10
C LYS A 21 10.24 21.50 19.60
N ASP A 22 9.67 22.37 18.79
CA ASP A 22 8.51 23.20 19.19
C ASP A 22 7.27 22.35 19.44
N ILE A 23 7.12 21.24 18.70
CA ILE A 23 6.08 20.24 18.93
C ILE A 23 6.28 19.62 20.32
N LYS A 24 7.48 19.10 20.58
CA LYS A 24 7.79 18.45 21.86
C LYS A 24 7.55 19.39 23.05
N ASP A 25 8.07 20.60 22.99
CA ASP A 25 7.93 21.61 24.05
C ASP A 25 6.47 21.99 24.30
N LYS A 26 5.66 22.16 23.23
CA LYS A 26 4.24 22.50 23.36
C LYS A 26 3.44 21.42 24.07
N PHE A 27 3.63 20.15 23.68
CA PHE A 27 2.88 19.05 24.26
C PHE A 27 3.39 18.67 25.65
N GLN A 28 4.70 18.83 25.92
CA GLN A 28 5.23 18.66 27.27
C GLN A 28 4.65 19.70 28.24
N LYS A 29 4.53 20.98 27.84
CA LYS A 29 3.88 22.04 28.64
C LYS A 29 2.40 21.76 28.92
N LYS A 30 1.73 20.97 28.07
CA LYS A 30 0.35 20.51 28.29
C LYS A 30 0.25 19.29 29.24
N GLY A 31 1.38 18.80 29.75
CA GLY A 31 1.44 17.68 30.71
C GLY A 31 1.55 16.30 30.07
N TYR A 32 1.80 16.20 28.76
CA TYR A 32 2.04 14.91 28.12
C TYR A 32 3.45 14.38 28.43
N ASN A 33 3.57 13.08 28.63
CA ASN A 33 4.85 12.40 28.82
C ASN A 33 5.70 12.48 27.54
N MET A 34 7.00 12.79 27.68
CA MET A 34 7.94 12.91 26.56
C MET A 34 8.09 11.64 25.71
N GLU A 35 8.03 10.46 26.32
CA GLU A 35 8.04 9.18 25.60
C GLU A 35 6.78 9.05 24.75
N ARG A 36 5.61 9.38 25.30
CA ARG A 36 4.33 9.31 24.57
C ARG A 36 4.29 10.31 23.40
N ILE A 37 4.84 11.51 23.59
CA ILE A 37 4.97 12.50 22.50
C ILE A 37 5.90 11.99 21.42
N THR A 38 7.06 11.44 21.81
CA THR A 38 8.05 10.92 20.86
C THR A 38 7.47 9.76 20.06
N GLN A 39 6.79 8.82 20.73
CA GLN A 39 6.11 7.70 20.08
C GLN A 39 5.06 8.20 19.09
N ALA A 40 4.20 9.15 19.50
CA ALA A 40 3.18 9.70 18.61
C ALA A 40 3.77 10.37 17.36
N ILE A 41 4.89 11.11 17.50
CA ILE A 41 5.59 11.69 16.35
C ILE A 41 6.15 10.59 15.44
N THR A 42 6.78 9.56 16.02
CA THR A 42 7.32 8.42 15.27
C THR A 42 6.23 7.66 14.53
N ASP A 43 5.08 7.43 15.16
CA ASP A 43 3.95 6.74 14.52
C ASP A 43 3.44 7.56 13.32
N ILE A 44 3.26 8.87 13.48
CA ILE A 44 2.86 9.78 12.39
C ILE A 44 3.89 9.79 11.25
N ASP A 45 5.18 9.82 11.56
CA ASP A 45 6.28 9.82 10.58
C ASP A 45 6.35 8.49 9.81
N SER A 46 6.24 7.36 10.51
CA SER A 46 6.26 6.02 9.93
C SER A 46 5.11 5.80 8.93
N GLU A 47 3.98 6.47 9.14
CA GLU A 47 2.84 6.45 8.23
C GLU A 47 2.98 7.38 7.02
N GLY A 48 4.06 8.17 6.97
CA GLY A 48 4.32 9.14 5.90
C GLY A 48 3.40 10.35 5.93
N LEU A 49 2.81 10.67 7.10
CA LEU A 49 1.88 11.79 7.25
C LEU A 49 2.59 13.13 7.38
N ILE A 50 3.83 13.11 7.86
CA ILE A 50 4.70 14.27 7.92
C ILE A 50 5.93 14.06 7.04
N SER A 51 6.52 15.16 6.59
CA SER A 51 7.80 15.19 5.92
C SER A 51 8.75 16.06 6.72
N THR A 52 9.95 15.55 6.97
CA THR A 52 10.99 16.25 7.72
C THR A 52 12.08 16.70 6.75
N ALA A 53 12.19 18.01 6.52
CA ALA A 53 13.27 18.58 5.72
C ALA A 53 14.52 18.72 6.61
N GLN A 54 15.55 17.93 6.31
CA GLN A 54 16.86 18.01 6.95
C GLN A 54 17.74 19.00 6.20
N GLY A 55 18.14 20.09 6.87
CA GLY A 55 18.91 21.18 6.28
C GLY A 55 19.44 22.14 7.36
N LYS A 56 19.74 23.39 6.99
CA LYS A 56 20.15 24.43 7.97
C LYS A 56 19.10 24.70 9.06
N THR A 57 17.84 24.48 8.74
CA THR A 57 16.72 24.54 9.68
C THR A 57 15.90 23.27 9.51
N GLU A 58 15.94 22.38 10.51
CA GLU A 58 15.04 21.23 10.55
C GLU A 58 13.60 21.73 10.57
N SER A 59 12.78 21.19 9.68
CA SER A 59 11.36 21.55 9.64
C SER A 59 10.49 20.36 9.32
N ILE A 60 9.30 20.37 9.90
CA ILE A 60 8.25 19.39 9.68
C ILE A 60 7.09 20.08 8.97
N CYS A 61 6.55 19.42 7.95
CA CYS A 61 5.32 19.82 7.28
C CYS A 61 4.42 18.61 7.01
N LEU A 62 3.12 18.86 6.84
CA LEU A 62 2.17 17.81 6.49
C LEU A 62 2.32 17.40 5.02
N THR A 63 2.34 16.10 4.77
CA THR A 63 2.19 15.54 3.43
C THR A 63 0.74 15.64 2.95
N ARG A 64 0.49 15.25 1.70
CA ARG A 64 -0.88 15.14 1.18
C ARG A 64 -1.73 14.17 2.01
N GLU A 65 -1.12 13.07 2.46
CA GLU A 65 -1.77 12.08 3.31
C GLU A 65 -1.97 12.61 4.73
N GLY A 66 -1.00 13.32 5.30
CA GLY A 66 -1.17 14.01 6.59
C GLY A 66 -2.37 14.97 6.60
N LYS A 67 -2.57 15.73 5.52
CA LYS A 67 -3.75 16.62 5.37
C LYS A 67 -5.07 15.85 5.31
N LYS A 68 -5.09 14.63 4.77
CA LYS A 68 -6.28 13.76 4.83
C LYS A 68 -6.48 13.24 6.25
N ALA A 69 -5.42 12.75 6.90
CA ALA A 69 -5.48 12.26 8.27
C ALA A 69 -6.00 13.31 9.25
N VAL A 70 -5.60 14.59 9.12
CA VAL A 70 -6.17 15.70 9.92
C VAL A 70 -7.69 15.83 9.78
N LYS A 71 -8.23 15.65 8.57
CA LYS A 71 -9.68 15.80 8.32
C LYS A 71 -10.49 14.61 8.82
N MET A 72 -9.89 13.42 8.85
CA MET A 72 -10.57 12.16 9.10
C MET A 72 -10.38 11.65 10.53
N GLY A 73 -9.26 12.02 11.15
CA GLY A 73 -8.71 11.41 12.36
C GLY A 73 -7.71 10.31 12.01
N PHE A 74 -6.62 10.24 12.77
CA PHE A 74 -5.49 9.32 12.60
C PHE A 74 -5.93 7.86 12.59
N ALA A 75 -6.74 7.44 13.57
CA ALA A 75 -7.25 6.06 13.64
C ALA A 75 -8.09 5.67 12.40
N LYS A 76 -8.99 6.57 11.96
CA LYS A 76 -9.81 6.33 10.76
C LYS A 76 -8.98 6.31 9.48
N TYR A 77 -7.92 7.12 9.43
CA TYR A 77 -6.98 7.11 8.32
C TYR A 77 -6.27 5.75 8.21
N LEU A 78 -5.81 5.18 9.33
CA LEU A 78 -5.18 3.86 9.36
C LEU A 78 -6.14 2.77 8.86
N GLU A 79 -7.38 2.75 9.35
CA GLU A 79 -8.40 1.80 8.89
C GLU A 79 -8.69 1.90 7.39
N MET A 80 -8.71 3.13 6.85
CA MET A 80 -8.91 3.36 5.42
C MET A 80 -7.72 2.80 4.62
N LYS A 81 -6.49 3.11 5.04
CA LYS A 81 -5.25 2.67 4.38
C LYS A 81 -5.12 1.15 4.38
N GLU A 82 -5.48 0.50 5.49
CA GLU A 82 -5.49 -0.96 5.58
C GLU A 82 -6.50 -1.59 4.61
N LYS A 83 -7.72 -1.04 4.53
CA LYS A 83 -8.73 -1.49 3.56
C LYS A 83 -8.30 -1.27 2.11
N GLU A 84 -7.63 -0.16 1.82
CA GLU A 84 -7.09 0.14 0.49
C GLU A 84 -6.01 -0.87 0.09
N ASN A 85 -5.10 -1.21 1.01
CA ASN A 85 -4.09 -2.24 0.82
C ASN A 85 -4.70 -3.63 0.63
N GLU A 86 -5.73 -3.98 1.41
CA GLU A 86 -6.44 -5.24 1.25
C GLU A 86 -7.12 -5.31 -0.13
N LEU A 87 -7.79 -4.24 -0.55
CA LEU A 87 -8.44 -4.16 -1.84
C LEU A 87 -7.43 -4.28 -2.99
N ASP A 88 -6.31 -3.56 -2.92
CA ASP A 88 -5.22 -3.63 -3.91
C ASP A 88 -4.62 -5.04 -3.99
N SER A 89 -4.43 -5.71 -2.85
CA SER A 89 -3.95 -7.09 -2.81
C SER A 89 -4.94 -8.07 -3.47
N ARG A 90 -6.25 -7.87 -3.24
CA ARG A 90 -7.31 -8.66 -3.87
C ARG A 90 -7.34 -8.42 -5.38
N ILE A 91 -7.26 -7.16 -5.81
CA ILE A 91 -7.21 -6.78 -7.23
C ILE A 91 -5.99 -7.41 -7.91
N LYS A 92 -4.80 -7.31 -7.31
CA LYS A 92 -3.59 -7.95 -7.84
C LYS A 92 -3.78 -9.47 -7.98
N LYS A 93 -4.36 -10.12 -6.98
CA LYS A 93 -4.65 -11.56 -7.03
C LYS A 93 -5.64 -11.91 -8.15
N THR A 94 -6.71 -11.14 -8.32
CA THR A 94 -7.69 -11.35 -9.39
C THR A 94 -7.10 -11.09 -10.78
N THR A 95 -6.25 -10.06 -10.92
CA THR A 95 -5.57 -9.75 -12.18
C THR A 95 -4.59 -10.84 -12.58
N LEU A 96 -3.81 -11.37 -11.63
CA LEU A 96 -2.92 -12.51 -11.87
C LEU A 96 -3.70 -13.76 -12.29
N TRP A 97 -4.84 -14.04 -11.64
CA TRP A 97 -5.68 -15.18 -11.98
C TRP A 97 -6.33 -15.03 -13.36
N GLY A 98 -6.81 -13.84 -13.70
CA GLY A 98 -7.34 -13.52 -15.03
C GLY A 98 -6.29 -13.69 -16.14
N ASN A 99 -5.06 -13.21 -15.90
CA ASN A 99 -3.95 -13.40 -16.84
C ASN A 99 -3.58 -14.88 -17.00
N TYR A 100 -3.57 -15.66 -15.91
CA TYR A 100 -3.33 -17.10 -15.96
C TYR A 100 -4.40 -17.84 -16.78
N ILE A 101 -5.68 -17.53 -16.57
CA ILE A 101 -6.79 -18.13 -17.35
C ILE A 101 -6.67 -17.78 -18.83
N ASN A 102 -6.36 -16.52 -19.16
CA ASN A 102 -6.19 -16.10 -20.54
C ASN A 102 -5.07 -16.89 -21.23
N ILE A 103 -3.91 -17.03 -20.58
CA ILE A 103 -2.79 -17.82 -21.11
C ILE A 103 -3.18 -19.30 -21.26
N ALA A 104 -3.80 -19.90 -20.24
CA ALA A 104 -4.24 -21.29 -20.29
C ALA A 104 -5.24 -21.53 -21.43
N SER A 105 -6.21 -20.63 -21.61
CA SER A 105 -7.21 -20.71 -22.68
C SER A 105 -6.60 -20.55 -24.07
N ALA A 106 -5.60 -19.69 -24.25
CA ALA A 106 -4.89 -19.52 -25.51
C ALA A 106 -4.09 -20.77 -25.90
N VAL A 107 -3.40 -21.38 -24.93
CA VAL A 107 -2.65 -22.64 -25.14
C VAL A 107 -3.61 -23.79 -25.49
N TRP A 108 -4.68 -23.98 -24.72
CA TRP A 108 -5.67 -25.02 -25.00
C TRP A 108 -6.42 -24.80 -26.32
N GLY A 109 -6.69 -23.54 -26.68
CA GLY A 109 -7.26 -23.18 -27.98
C GLY A 109 -6.34 -23.56 -29.14
N ALA A 110 -5.04 -23.28 -29.03
CA ALA A 110 -4.05 -23.67 -30.04
C ALA A 110 -3.90 -25.20 -30.15
N VAL A 111 -3.86 -25.91 -29.03
CA VAL A 111 -3.83 -27.39 -29.00
C VAL A 111 -5.08 -27.98 -29.64
N GLY A 112 -6.27 -27.46 -29.28
CA GLY A 112 -7.54 -27.89 -29.85
C GLY A 112 -7.64 -27.63 -31.34
N PHE A 113 -7.11 -26.51 -31.82
CA PHE A 113 -7.03 -26.20 -33.25
C PHE A 113 -6.12 -27.19 -34.01
N ILE A 114 -4.92 -27.47 -33.48
CA ILE A 114 -3.99 -28.43 -34.09
C ILE A 114 -4.63 -29.83 -34.13
N LEU A 115 -5.22 -30.30 -33.03
CA LEU A 115 -5.89 -31.60 -32.98
C LEU A 115 -7.11 -31.67 -33.91
N GLY A 116 -7.83 -30.56 -34.12
CA GLY A 116 -8.99 -30.50 -35.01
C GLY A 116 -8.64 -30.50 -36.50
N VAL A 117 -7.43 -30.09 -36.88
CA VAL A 117 -6.96 -30.03 -38.28
C VAL A 117 -6.24 -31.32 -38.70
N LEU A 118 -5.66 -32.07 -37.75
CA LEU A 118 -4.92 -33.30 -38.03
C LEU A 118 -5.85 -34.46 -38.40
N THR A 119 -5.45 -35.26 -39.39
CA THR A 119 -6.14 -36.51 -39.73
C THR A 119 -5.83 -37.60 -38.70
N LYS A 120 -6.66 -38.65 -38.63
CA LYS A 120 -6.52 -39.74 -37.64
C LYS A 120 -5.10 -40.36 -37.60
N ASP A 121 -4.47 -40.53 -38.77
CA ASP A 121 -3.12 -41.11 -38.87
C ASP A 121 -2.04 -40.17 -38.34
N GLN A 122 -2.18 -38.86 -38.55
CA GLN A 122 -1.25 -37.88 -38.01
C GLN A 122 -1.39 -37.72 -36.50
N LEU A 123 -2.61 -37.85 -35.98
CA LEU A 123 -2.91 -37.85 -34.55
C LEU A 123 -2.27 -39.06 -33.83
N ALA A 124 -2.33 -40.25 -34.44
CA ALA A 124 -1.70 -41.46 -33.91
C ALA A 124 -0.17 -41.33 -33.84
N ASN A 125 0.47 -40.82 -34.90
CA ASN A 125 1.91 -40.56 -34.91
C ASN A 125 2.33 -39.50 -33.87
N LEU A 126 1.52 -38.44 -33.70
CA LEU A 126 1.79 -37.42 -32.69
C LEU A 126 1.70 -37.99 -31.27
N TRP A 127 0.72 -38.87 -31.03
CA TRP A 127 0.52 -39.53 -29.74
C TRP A 127 1.65 -40.50 -29.40
N GLU A 128 2.13 -41.30 -30.36
CA GLU A 128 3.31 -42.15 -30.17
C GLU A 128 4.56 -41.32 -29.88
N TRP A 129 4.77 -40.22 -30.61
CA TRP A 129 5.93 -39.35 -30.38
C TRP A 129 5.90 -38.69 -28.99
N LEU A 130 4.74 -38.22 -28.54
CA LEU A 130 4.56 -37.65 -27.20
C LEU A 130 4.75 -38.70 -26.09
N SER A 131 4.22 -39.92 -26.30
CA SER A 131 4.34 -41.03 -25.35
C SER A 131 5.76 -41.60 -25.26
N ALA A 132 6.62 -41.35 -26.25
CA ALA A 132 8.03 -41.72 -26.22
C ALA A 132 8.91 -40.68 -25.52
N MET A 133 8.40 -39.45 -25.35
CA MET A 133 9.15 -38.32 -24.77
C MET A 133 8.89 -38.13 -23.28
N PHE A 134 7.81 -38.70 -22.74
CA PHE A 134 7.40 -38.69 -21.34
C PHE A 134 7.37 -40.10 -20.76
#